data_AF-A0A1D1Z2I1-F1
#
_entry.id   AF-A0A1D1Z2I1-F1
#
_cell.length_a   1.000
_cell.length_b   1.000
_cell.length_c   1.000
_cell.angle_alpha   90.00
_cell.angle_beta   90.00
_cell.angle_gamma   90.00
#
_symmetry.space_group_name_H-M   'P 1'
#
loop_
_entity.id
_entity.type
_entity.pdbx_description
1 polymer ?
#
loop_
_entity_poly.entity_id
_entity_poly.type
_entity_poly.pdbx_seq_one_letter_code
_entity_poly.pdbx_strand_id
1 'polypeptide(L)'
;AGANGGMPVLSSQAYLESRPVRETRALVSELCRQFYTLGWVSGTGGSITIKVHEDSIPKPHQLAVMSPSGVQKERMVPEDMYVLSGSGAILSNPVAKPYPHKPPKCTDCAPLFMKAYQMRNAGAVIHSHGLESCLVTMLHPWSNEFRITHMEMIKGIQGHGYHDELVVPIIENTAHEGELTDSLAKAIADYPKTTAVLVRNHGIYVWGDSWISAKTQAECYHYLFDAALKLHNLGLDWSTPIHGPLHNFKGYEVTSRGQIASVKAALQNGNHDTVPSRHCIILDIEGTTTPISFVTDVLFPYARDNVRKHLISTYGSEETQDDIKLLCAQVKDDLEQGVPGSVPIPPDDAGKDEVIESLVTNVEAMIKADRKITALKQLQGHIWRTGFENKELQGVVFDDVAEALKKWHANGIKVIILAHK
;
A
#
# COMPACT_ATOMS: atom_id res chain seq x y z
N ALA A 1 -52.96 34.92 19.56
CA ALA A 1 -53.11 33.68 18.78
C ALA A 1 -52.12 33.71 17.62
N GLY A 2 -50.90 33.21 17.84
CA GLY A 2 -49.90 32.99 16.78
C GLY A 2 -49.70 31.49 16.67
N ALA A 3 -50.12 30.90 15.55
CA ALA A 3 -50.13 29.47 15.35
C ALA A 3 -48.68 28.93 15.19
N ASN A 4 -48.21 28.20 16.20
CA ASN A 4 -47.12 27.25 16.07
C ASN A 4 -47.60 26.06 15.22
N GLY A 5 -47.58 26.21 13.89
CA GLY A 5 -47.81 25.14 12.94
C GLY A 5 -46.59 24.24 12.77
N GLY A 6 -46.16 23.56 13.84
CA GLY A 6 -45.13 22.52 13.76
C GLY A 6 -45.75 21.19 13.37
N MET A 7 -45.42 20.68 12.18
CA MET A 7 -45.91 19.41 11.61
C MET A 7 -45.70 18.22 12.58
N PRO A 8 -46.76 17.64 13.19
CA PRO A 8 -46.66 16.57 14.21
C PRO A 8 -46.21 15.20 13.68
N VAL A 9 -46.09 15.05 12.36
CA VAL A 9 -45.90 13.75 11.69
C VAL A 9 -44.44 13.28 11.70
N LEU A 10 -43.49 14.22 11.72
CA LEU A 10 -42.06 13.98 11.43
C LEU A 10 -41.28 13.24 12.53
N SER A 11 -41.85 13.10 13.72
CA SER A 11 -41.30 12.32 14.84
C SER A 11 -42.36 11.44 15.51
N SER A 12 -43.45 11.14 14.80
CA SER A 12 -44.52 10.31 15.33
C SER A 12 -44.06 8.86 15.47
N GLN A 13 -44.56 8.15 16.48
CA GLN A 13 -44.29 6.72 16.67
C GLN A 13 -44.63 5.91 15.39
N ALA A 14 -45.68 6.30 14.68
CA ALA A 14 -46.07 5.71 13.41
C ALA A 14 -45.00 5.82 12.31
N TYR A 15 -44.25 6.93 12.24
CA TYR A 15 -43.15 7.07 11.29
C TYR A 15 -41.94 6.22 11.69
N LEU A 16 -41.60 6.16 12.98
CA LEU A 16 -40.52 5.30 13.50
C LEU A 16 -40.77 3.82 13.22
N GLU A 17 -42.03 3.40 13.29
CA GLU A 17 -42.48 2.03 13.01
C GLU A 17 -42.90 1.83 11.54
N SER A 18 -42.63 2.79 10.66
CA SER A 18 -43.00 2.68 9.26
C SER A 18 -42.18 1.61 8.53
N ARG A 19 -42.72 1.13 7.41
CA ARG A 19 -42.05 0.15 6.54
C ARG A 19 -40.68 0.68 6.03
N PRO A 20 -40.55 1.93 5.55
CA PRO A 20 -39.26 2.45 5.07
C PRO A 20 -38.18 2.48 6.14
N VAL A 21 -38.51 2.78 7.40
CA VAL A 21 -37.55 2.71 8.51
C VAL A 21 -37.06 1.28 8.71
N ARG A 22 -37.97 0.29 8.73
CA ARG A 22 -37.60 -1.13 8.87
C ARG A 22 -36.70 -1.62 7.73
N GLU A 23 -37.04 -1.29 6.50
CA GLU A 23 -36.24 -1.65 5.31
C GLU A 23 -34.86 -0.99 5.35
N THR A 24 -34.79 0.28 5.77
CA THR A 24 -33.50 0.99 5.92
C THR A 24 -32.63 0.36 7.01
N ARG A 25 -33.21 -0.07 8.14
CA ARG A 25 -32.48 -0.81 9.19
C ARG A 25 -31.90 -2.11 8.66
N ALA A 26 -32.69 -2.88 7.90
CA ALA A 26 -32.22 -4.11 7.27
C ALA A 26 -31.10 -3.87 6.26
N LEU A 27 -31.23 -2.83 5.44
CA LEU A 27 -30.20 -2.43 4.48
C LEU A 27 -28.89 -2.04 5.18
N VAL A 28 -28.94 -1.26 6.26
CA VAL A 28 -27.73 -0.91 7.02
C VAL A 28 -27.04 -2.18 7.56
N SER A 29 -27.79 -3.12 8.13
CA SER A 29 -27.22 -4.41 8.60
C SER A 29 -26.57 -5.20 7.46
N GLU A 30 -27.19 -5.21 6.27
CA GLU A 30 -26.67 -5.90 5.10
C GLU A 30 -25.39 -5.25 4.56
N LEU A 31 -25.38 -3.94 4.41
CA LEU A 31 -24.21 -3.21 3.92
C LEU A 31 -23.03 -3.35 4.87
N CYS A 32 -23.24 -3.30 6.19
CA CYS A 32 -22.16 -3.54 7.14
C CYS A 32 -21.57 -4.95 7.06
N ARG A 33 -22.37 -5.98 6.75
CA ARG A 33 -21.86 -7.33 6.44
C ARG A 33 -20.95 -7.32 5.21
N GLN A 34 -21.39 -6.67 4.13
CA GLN A 34 -20.59 -6.56 2.92
C GLN A 34 -19.29 -5.77 3.16
N PHE A 35 -19.38 -4.63 3.84
CA PHE A 35 -18.23 -3.78 4.16
C PHE A 35 -17.21 -4.50 5.05
N TYR A 36 -17.67 -5.38 5.95
CA TYR A 36 -16.77 -6.20 6.75
C TYR A 36 -15.97 -7.16 5.86
N THR A 37 -16.61 -7.83 4.89
CA THR A 37 -15.92 -8.70 3.92
C THR A 37 -14.92 -7.93 3.05
N LEU A 38 -15.18 -6.66 2.77
CA LEU A 38 -14.24 -5.75 2.08
C LEU A 38 -13.12 -5.21 2.99
N GLY A 39 -13.17 -5.48 4.29
CA GLY A 39 -12.17 -5.00 5.28
C GLY A 39 -12.41 -3.58 5.80
N TRP A 40 -13.48 -2.90 5.38
CA TRP A 40 -13.75 -1.49 5.68
C TRP A 40 -14.22 -1.22 7.12
N VAL A 41 -14.87 -2.19 7.76
CA VAL A 41 -15.50 -2.04 9.08
C VAL A 41 -15.07 -3.15 10.05
N SER A 42 -13.80 -3.54 9.97
CA SER A 42 -13.19 -4.57 10.83
C SER A 42 -12.96 -4.06 12.26
N GLY A 43 -12.82 -4.96 13.24
CA GLY A 43 -12.43 -4.60 14.61
C GLY A 43 -13.41 -3.66 15.34
N THR A 44 -14.70 -3.67 14.97
CA THR A 44 -15.75 -2.72 15.42
C THR A 44 -15.65 -1.30 14.87
N GLY A 45 -14.59 -1.01 14.10
CA GLY A 45 -14.35 0.26 13.43
C GLY A 45 -15.31 0.55 12.28
N GLY A 46 -15.26 1.77 11.78
CA GLY A 46 -16.17 2.29 10.77
C GLY A 46 -17.64 2.34 11.20
N SER A 47 -18.47 2.93 10.35
CA SER A 47 -19.90 3.13 10.62
C SER A 47 -20.61 3.55 9.33
N ILE A 48 -21.94 3.47 9.30
CA ILE A 48 -22.77 3.98 8.20
C ILE A 48 -24.02 4.65 8.77
N THR A 49 -24.48 5.68 8.07
CA THR A 49 -25.81 6.23 8.24
C THR A 49 -26.52 6.42 6.90
N ILE A 50 -27.84 6.23 6.91
CA ILE A 50 -28.70 6.37 5.72
C ILE A 50 -29.95 7.16 6.12
N LYS A 51 -30.29 8.19 5.35
CA LYS A 51 -31.58 8.88 5.42
C LYS A 51 -32.68 7.93 4.93
N VAL A 52 -33.75 7.81 5.72
CA VAL A 52 -34.92 7.01 5.37
C VAL A 52 -35.64 7.71 4.24
N HIS A 53 -35.56 7.11 3.05
CA HIS A 53 -36.15 7.69 1.87
C HIS A 53 -37.69 7.60 1.93
N GLU A 54 -38.33 8.76 1.89
CA GLU A 54 -39.77 8.91 1.90
C GLU A 54 -40.12 10.15 1.07
N ASP A 55 -40.75 9.96 -0.09
CA ASP A 55 -41.02 11.05 -1.06
C ASP A 55 -41.88 12.17 -0.48
N SER A 56 -42.75 11.83 0.47
CA SER A 56 -43.63 12.79 1.15
C SER A 56 -42.90 13.70 2.15
N ILE A 57 -41.64 13.40 2.49
CA ILE A 57 -40.86 14.13 3.49
C ILE A 57 -39.59 14.69 2.84
N PRO A 58 -39.34 16.02 2.90
CA PRO A 58 -38.10 16.60 2.42
C PRO A 58 -36.87 15.97 3.08
N LYS A 59 -35.82 15.66 2.30
CA LYS A 59 -34.58 14.99 2.76
C LYS A 59 -33.98 15.55 4.06
N PRO A 60 -33.92 16.89 4.29
CA PRO A 60 -33.42 17.44 5.56
C PRO A 60 -34.23 16.97 6.78
N HIS A 61 -35.53 16.75 6.62
CA HIS A 61 -36.46 16.34 7.67
C HIS A 61 -36.63 14.81 7.78
N GLN A 62 -36.16 14.04 6.80
CA GLN A 62 -36.17 12.57 6.86
C GLN A 62 -35.35 12.07 8.05
N LEU A 63 -35.82 10.98 8.65
CA LEU A 63 -35.11 10.25 9.68
C LEU A 63 -33.79 9.71 9.15
N ALA A 64 -32.82 9.49 10.02
CA ALA A 64 -31.57 8.82 9.68
C ALA A 64 -31.45 7.53 10.51
N VAL A 65 -31.18 6.42 9.84
CA VAL A 65 -30.77 5.16 10.49
C VAL A 65 -29.26 5.17 10.60
N MET A 66 -28.73 4.69 11.72
CA MET A 66 -27.29 4.73 12.00
C MET A 66 -26.84 3.45 12.71
N SER A 67 -25.70 2.93 12.27
CA SER A 67 -25.08 1.78 12.94
C SER A 67 -24.49 2.15 14.30
N PRO A 68 -24.61 1.28 15.31
CA PRO A 68 -24.00 1.48 16.63
C PRO A 68 -22.46 1.35 16.59
N SER A 69 -21.81 1.95 17.59
CA SER A 69 -20.38 1.79 17.84
C SER A 69 -20.09 0.62 18.78
N GLY A 70 -18.87 0.08 18.71
CA GLY A 70 -18.36 -0.96 19.62
C GLY A 70 -19.01 -2.33 19.47
N VAL A 71 -19.65 -2.61 18.32
CA VAL A 71 -20.25 -3.90 18.00
C VAL A 71 -19.60 -4.52 16.76
N GLN A 72 -19.70 -5.84 16.64
CA GLN A 72 -19.31 -6.60 15.44
C GLN A 72 -20.26 -6.24 14.29
N LYS A 73 -19.75 -5.48 13.32
CA LYS A 73 -20.54 -4.85 12.26
C LYS A 73 -21.18 -5.88 11.32
N GLU A 74 -20.55 -7.02 11.13
CA GLU A 74 -21.02 -8.16 10.36
C GLU A 74 -22.11 -9.00 11.05
N ARG A 75 -22.34 -8.79 12.35
CA ARG A 75 -23.35 -9.53 13.11
C ARG A 75 -24.55 -8.70 13.50
N MET A 76 -24.59 -7.44 13.06
CA MET A 76 -25.70 -6.55 13.37
C MET A 76 -27.00 -7.03 12.75
N VAL A 77 -28.08 -6.91 13.52
CA VAL A 77 -29.46 -7.11 13.07
C VAL A 77 -30.20 -5.76 13.03
N PRO A 78 -31.35 -5.66 12.34
CA PRO A 78 -32.07 -4.38 12.18
C PRO A 78 -32.41 -3.68 13.51
N GLU A 79 -32.64 -4.45 14.56
CA GLU A 79 -32.98 -3.99 15.91
C GLU A 79 -31.77 -3.34 16.62
N ASP A 80 -30.56 -3.55 16.11
CA ASP A 80 -29.33 -2.95 16.65
C ASP A 80 -29.14 -1.50 16.21
N MET A 81 -29.96 -0.98 15.29
CA MET A 81 -29.78 0.34 14.72
C MET A 81 -30.40 1.45 15.56
N TYR A 82 -29.72 2.60 15.57
CA TYR A 82 -30.28 3.85 16.05
C TYR A 82 -31.16 4.48 14.96
N VAL A 83 -32.19 5.21 15.39
CA VAL A 83 -32.94 6.13 14.50
C VAL A 83 -32.86 7.52 15.08
N LEU A 84 -32.40 8.46 14.25
CA LEU A 84 -32.21 9.86 14.57
C LEU A 84 -33.19 10.71 13.78
N SER A 85 -33.57 11.85 14.34
CA SER A 85 -34.32 12.89 13.63
C SER A 85 -33.48 13.50 12.50
N GLY A 86 -34.12 14.30 11.63
CA GLY A 86 -33.41 15.08 10.62
C GLY A 86 -32.35 16.05 11.20
N SER A 87 -32.52 16.46 12.47
CA SER A 87 -31.57 17.32 13.20
C SER A 87 -30.49 16.54 13.97
N GLY A 88 -30.54 15.21 13.98
CA GLY A 88 -29.56 14.36 14.67
C GLY A 88 -29.91 14.00 16.13
N ALA A 89 -31.12 14.31 16.60
CA ALA A 89 -31.57 13.85 17.93
C ALA A 89 -31.94 12.37 17.87
N ILE A 90 -31.50 11.57 18.84
CA ILE A 90 -31.84 10.15 18.91
C ILE A 90 -33.33 10.00 19.27
N LEU A 91 -34.08 9.31 18.41
CA LEU A 91 -35.51 9.03 18.59
C LEU A 91 -35.78 7.57 18.96
N SER A 92 -34.91 6.64 18.53
CA SER A 92 -35.00 5.23 18.86
C SER A 92 -33.61 4.67 19.17
N ASN A 93 -33.52 3.98 20.30
CA ASN A 93 -32.31 3.29 20.76
C ASN A 93 -32.41 1.79 20.47
N PRO A 94 -31.27 1.10 20.26
CA PRO A 94 -31.24 -0.35 20.20
C PRO A 94 -31.63 -0.97 21.54
N VAL A 95 -32.16 -2.20 21.49
CA VAL A 95 -32.47 -2.96 22.71
C VAL A 95 -31.17 -3.45 23.34
N ALA A 96 -31.01 -3.22 24.65
CA ALA A 96 -29.87 -3.75 25.40
C ALA A 96 -29.90 -5.29 25.39
N LYS A 97 -28.82 -5.89 24.88
CA LYS A 97 -28.62 -7.34 24.89
C LYS A 97 -27.87 -7.76 26.17
N PRO A 98 -28.13 -8.95 26.72
CA PRO A 98 -27.39 -9.47 27.87
C PRO A 98 -25.93 -9.79 27.49
N TYR A 99 -25.08 -10.05 28.49
CA TYR A 99 -23.70 -10.49 28.30
C TYR A 99 -23.61 -11.64 27.25
N PRO A 100 -22.63 -11.63 26.32
CA PRO A 100 -21.39 -10.84 26.29
C PRO A 100 -21.52 -9.45 25.63
N HIS A 101 -22.73 -9.00 25.30
CA HIS A 101 -22.94 -7.75 24.58
C HIS A 101 -22.83 -6.54 25.54
N LYS A 102 -21.95 -5.59 25.21
CA LYS A 102 -22.04 -4.26 25.82
C LYS A 102 -23.26 -3.54 25.23
N PRO A 103 -23.93 -2.66 26.00
CA PRO A 103 -24.97 -1.81 25.44
C PRO A 103 -24.39 -1.07 24.24
N PRO A 104 -25.00 -1.19 23.04
CA PRO A 104 -24.56 -0.44 21.88
C PRO A 104 -24.63 1.05 22.24
N LYS A 105 -23.60 1.79 21.83
CA LYS A 105 -23.56 3.25 21.96
C LYS A 105 -23.83 3.86 20.60
N CYS A 106 -24.48 5.03 20.58
CA CYS A 106 -24.52 5.83 19.37
C CYS A 106 -23.08 6.16 18.99
N THR A 107 -22.76 6.11 17.70
CA THR A 107 -21.38 6.26 17.24
C THR A 107 -20.86 7.67 17.48
N ASP A 108 -19.60 7.79 17.88
CA ASP A 108 -18.92 9.08 18.01
C ASP A 108 -18.76 9.78 16.64
N CYS A 109 -18.99 9.05 15.53
CA CYS A 109 -19.11 9.60 14.18
C CYS A 109 -20.40 10.41 13.95
N ALA A 110 -21.40 10.36 14.85
CA ALA A 110 -22.70 10.97 14.60
C ALA A 110 -22.62 12.48 14.25
N PRO A 111 -21.83 13.32 14.97
CA PRO A 111 -21.66 14.72 14.61
C PRO A 111 -21.06 14.92 13.22
N LEU A 112 -20.10 14.09 12.83
CA LEU A 112 -19.43 14.12 11.52
C LEU A 112 -20.42 13.81 10.39
N PHE A 113 -21.23 12.77 10.58
CA PHE A 113 -22.30 12.41 9.65
C PHE A 113 -23.34 13.52 9.49
N MET A 114 -23.71 14.18 10.60
CA MET A 114 -24.62 15.31 10.54
C MET A 114 -24.05 16.48 9.75
N LYS A 115 -22.73 16.73 9.77
CA LYS A 115 -22.10 17.76 8.93
C LYS A 115 -22.25 17.44 7.44
N ALA A 116 -22.06 16.20 7.02
CA ALA A 116 -22.31 15.81 5.63
C ALA A 116 -23.77 15.99 5.22
N TYR A 117 -24.74 15.63 6.09
CA TYR A 117 -26.15 15.88 5.82
C TYR A 117 -26.47 17.38 5.69
N GLN A 118 -25.95 18.21 6.58
CA GLN A 118 -26.26 19.65 6.61
C GLN A 118 -25.56 20.43 5.50
N MET A 119 -24.29 20.14 5.23
CA MET A 119 -23.44 20.92 4.33
C MET A 119 -23.43 20.39 2.90
N ARG A 120 -23.91 19.16 2.68
CA ARG A 120 -23.91 18.49 1.36
C ARG A 120 -25.23 17.87 0.96
N ASN A 121 -26.28 18.00 1.78
CA ASN A 121 -27.59 17.39 1.52
C ASN A 121 -27.47 15.89 1.20
N ALA A 122 -26.54 15.21 1.87
CA ALA A 122 -26.28 13.80 1.67
C ALA A 122 -27.52 12.94 2.02
N GLY A 123 -27.68 11.81 1.35
CA GLY A 123 -28.66 10.77 1.69
C GLY A 123 -28.03 9.60 2.43
N ALA A 124 -26.72 9.43 2.36
CA ALA A 124 -26.00 8.44 3.15
C ALA A 124 -24.54 8.88 3.37
N VAL A 125 -23.95 8.39 4.46
CA VAL A 125 -22.54 8.60 4.80
C VAL A 125 -21.94 7.29 5.28
N ILE A 126 -20.77 6.95 4.75
CA ILE A 126 -20.00 5.76 5.09
C ILE A 126 -18.69 6.21 5.72
N HIS A 127 -18.35 5.64 6.86
CA HIS A 127 -17.05 5.74 7.47
C HIS A 127 -16.35 4.38 7.39
N SER A 128 -15.19 4.36 6.72
CA SER A 128 -14.39 3.17 6.51
C SER A 128 -13.02 3.33 7.17
N HIS A 129 -12.54 2.24 7.78
CA HIS A 129 -11.19 2.06 8.31
C HIS A 129 -10.35 1.16 7.38
N GLY A 130 -10.67 1.14 6.09
CA GLY A 130 -9.94 0.34 5.10
C GLY A 130 -8.44 0.66 5.10
N LEU A 131 -7.61 -0.37 5.02
CA LEU A 131 -6.16 -0.26 5.23
C LEU A 131 -5.53 0.69 4.19
N GLU A 132 -5.93 0.59 2.94
CA GLU A 132 -5.52 1.48 1.86
C GLU A 132 -5.88 2.95 2.14
N SER A 133 -7.07 3.22 2.68
CA SER A 133 -7.44 4.59 3.07
C SER A 133 -6.60 5.13 4.23
N CYS A 134 -6.16 4.26 5.13
CA CYS A 134 -5.23 4.63 6.21
C CYS A 134 -3.81 4.89 5.66
N LEU A 135 -3.25 3.94 4.90
CA LEU A 135 -1.86 3.98 4.41
C LEU A 135 -1.62 5.08 3.39
N VAL A 136 -2.59 5.39 2.51
CA VAL A 136 -2.41 6.43 1.49
C VAL A 136 -2.13 7.81 2.11
N THR A 137 -2.65 8.07 3.32
CA THR A 137 -2.38 9.31 4.07
C THR A 137 -0.94 9.42 4.57
N MET A 138 -0.17 8.33 4.52
CA MET A 138 1.22 8.25 5.00
C MET A 138 2.24 8.40 3.86
N LEU A 139 1.84 8.27 2.59
CA LEU A 139 2.75 8.42 1.45
C LEU A 139 3.38 9.81 1.39
N HIS A 140 2.60 10.84 1.72
CA HIS A 140 3.05 12.22 1.86
C HIS A 140 2.61 12.77 3.24
N PRO A 141 3.39 12.52 4.31
CA PRO A 141 3.01 12.86 5.69
C PRO A 141 2.70 14.33 5.94
N TRP A 142 3.24 15.22 5.11
CA TRP A 142 3.06 16.67 5.22
C TRP A 142 2.01 17.24 4.26
N SER A 143 1.45 16.40 3.38
CA SER A 143 0.38 16.82 2.48
C SER A 143 -0.97 16.76 3.19
N ASN A 144 -1.79 17.78 2.98
CA ASN A 144 -3.19 17.82 3.43
C ASN A 144 -4.16 17.35 2.34
N GLU A 145 -3.65 16.77 1.26
CA GLU A 145 -4.42 16.33 0.11
C GLU A 145 -3.84 15.03 -0.43
N PHE A 146 -4.74 14.13 -0.82
CA PHE A 146 -4.45 13.05 -1.75
C PHE A 146 -4.89 13.48 -3.15
N ARG A 147 -4.04 13.21 -4.15
CA ARG A 147 -4.26 13.60 -5.56
C ARG A 147 -4.02 12.41 -6.47
N ILE A 148 -4.88 12.18 -7.45
CA ILE A 148 -4.74 11.14 -8.48
C ILE A 148 -5.46 11.59 -9.76
N THR A 149 -4.97 11.20 -10.93
CA THR A 149 -5.59 11.55 -12.22
C THR A 149 -5.54 10.38 -13.19
N HIS A 150 -6.24 10.47 -14.33
CA HIS A 150 -6.15 9.53 -15.46
C HIS A 150 -6.43 8.06 -15.13
N MET A 151 -7.29 7.82 -14.14
CA MET A 151 -7.78 6.51 -13.74
C MET A 151 -9.29 6.39 -14.03
N GLU A 152 -9.71 5.30 -14.68
CA GLU A 152 -11.11 5.08 -15.08
C GLU A 152 -12.10 5.18 -13.91
N MET A 153 -11.69 4.72 -12.73
CA MET A 153 -12.52 4.75 -11.51
C MET A 153 -12.81 6.16 -10.98
N ILE A 154 -12.10 7.20 -11.46
CA ILE A 154 -12.43 8.60 -11.12
C ILE A 154 -13.83 8.98 -11.61
N LYS A 155 -14.29 8.40 -12.74
CA LYS A 155 -15.65 8.65 -13.28
C LYS A 155 -16.77 8.22 -12.34
N GLY A 156 -16.49 7.32 -11.40
CA GLY A 156 -17.44 6.90 -10.37
C GLY A 156 -17.59 7.92 -9.24
N ILE A 157 -16.75 8.95 -9.18
CA ILE A 157 -16.82 10.04 -8.21
C ILE A 157 -17.65 11.18 -8.79
N GLN A 158 -18.64 11.65 -8.02
CA GLN A 158 -19.54 12.70 -8.48
C GLN A 158 -18.75 13.95 -8.95
N GLY A 159 -19.09 14.43 -10.16
CA GLY A 159 -18.51 15.65 -10.72
C GLY A 159 -17.13 15.49 -11.35
N HIS A 160 -16.66 14.26 -11.58
CA HIS A 160 -15.36 13.99 -12.20
C HIS A 160 -15.49 13.10 -13.44
N GLY A 161 -14.62 13.32 -14.42
CA GLY A 161 -14.37 12.49 -15.58
C GLY A 161 -12.98 11.85 -15.56
N TYR A 162 -12.66 11.05 -16.59
CA TYR A 162 -11.40 10.31 -16.68
C TYR A 162 -10.15 11.22 -16.62
N HIS A 163 -10.17 12.35 -17.32
CA HIS A 163 -9.03 13.28 -17.41
C HIS A 163 -8.93 14.24 -16.23
N ASP A 164 -9.89 14.23 -15.30
CA ASP A 164 -9.88 15.14 -14.17
C ASP A 164 -8.83 14.70 -13.13
N GLU A 165 -8.34 15.67 -12.36
CA GLU A 165 -7.59 15.41 -11.15
C GLU A 165 -8.58 15.27 -9.99
N LEU A 166 -8.59 14.10 -9.35
CA LEU A 166 -9.31 13.90 -8.11
C LEU A 166 -8.46 14.38 -6.94
N VAL A 167 -9.01 15.31 -6.16
CA VAL A 167 -8.39 15.81 -4.92
C VAL A 167 -9.27 15.42 -3.74
N VAL A 168 -8.67 14.73 -2.75
CA VAL A 168 -9.34 14.34 -1.49
C VAL A 168 -8.62 15.01 -0.33
N PRO A 169 -9.29 15.88 0.45
CA PRO A 169 -8.66 16.52 1.60
C PRO A 169 -8.34 15.49 2.70
N ILE A 170 -7.22 15.69 3.38
CA ILE A 170 -6.74 14.91 4.51
C ILE A 170 -6.76 15.81 5.75
N ILE A 171 -7.46 15.38 6.80
CA ILE A 171 -7.43 16.04 8.12
C ILE A 171 -6.61 15.22 9.11
N GLU A 172 -6.03 15.89 10.10
CA GLU A 172 -5.30 15.23 11.19
C GLU A 172 -6.26 14.49 12.13
N ASN A 173 -5.82 13.32 12.60
CA ASN A 173 -6.58 12.53 13.55
C ASN A 173 -6.52 13.11 14.96
N THR A 174 -7.53 12.81 15.76
CA THR A 174 -7.63 13.19 17.18
C THR A 174 -7.85 11.94 18.03
N ALA A 175 -7.64 12.06 19.35
CA ALA A 175 -7.87 10.94 20.27
C ALA A 175 -9.36 10.57 20.38
N HIS A 176 -10.24 11.55 20.17
CA HIS A 176 -11.69 11.39 20.22
C HIS A 176 -12.32 11.81 18.90
N GLU A 177 -13.07 10.90 18.26
CA GLU A 177 -13.68 11.12 16.94
C GLU A 177 -14.53 12.39 16.89
N GLY A 178 -15.27 12.70 17.97
CA GLY A 178 -16.11 13.91 18.03
C GLY A 178 -15.34 15.22 17.84
N GLU A 179 -14.04 15.26 18.16
CA GLU A 179 -13.16 16.44 17.99
C GLU A 179 -12.80 16.69 16.52
N LEU A 180 -12.99 15.71 15.63
CA LEU A 180 -12.78 15.86 14.18
C LEU A 180 -13.88 16.69 13.51
N THR A 181 -14.98 17.00 14.21
CA THR A 181 -16.16 17.63 13.60
C THR A 181 -15.83 18.97 12.93
N ASP A 182 -15.02 19.81 13.57
CA ASP A 182 -14.70 21.15 13.06
C ASP A 182 -13.70 21.09 11.89
N SER A 183 -12.69 20.24 11.96
CA SER A 183 -11.73 20.04 10.87
C SER A 183 -12.40 19.40 9.66
N LEU A 184 -13.31 18.43 9.85
CA LEU A 184 -14.14 17.87 8.79
C LEU A 184 -15.03 18.95 8.17
N ALA A 185 -15.75 19.74 8.97
CA ALA A 185 -16.61 20.80 8.45
C ALA A 185 -15.81 21.84 7.64
N LYS A 186 -14.60 22.18 8.10
CA LYS A 186 -13.68 23.05 7.37
C LYS A 186 -13.23 22.41 6.04
N ALA A 187 -12.81 21.16 6.04
CA ALA A 187 -12.43 20.44 4.82
C ALA A 187 -13.60 20.36 3.83
N ILE A 188 -14.82 20.12 4.32
CA ILE A 188 -16.03 20.20 3.49
C ILE A 188 -16.17 21.63 2.93
N ALA A 189 -16.08 22.70 3.73
CA ALA A 189 -16.22 24.06 3.21
C ALA A 189 -15.16 24.42 2.14
N ASP A 190 -13.91 24.08 2.39
CA ASP A 190 -12.77 24.45 1.54
C ASP A 190 -12.74 23.66 0.20
N TYR A 191 -13.33 22.44 0.18
CA TYR A 191 -13.36 21.56 -0.98
C TYR A 191 -14.82 21.33 -1.44
N PRO A 192 -15.45 22.29 -2.13
CA PRO A 192 -16.88 22.24 -2.47
C PRO A 192 -17.27 21.03 -3.34
N LYS A 193 -16.35 20.54 -4.17
CA LYS A 193 -16.56 19.38 -5.05
C LYS A 193 -16.30 18.03 -4.38
N THR A 194 -15.70 17.99 -3.18
CA THR A 194 -15.37 16.70 -2.56
C THR A 194 -16.63 15.98 -2.10
N THR A 195 -16.62 14.65 -2.27
CA THR A 195 -17.59 13.72 -1.65
C THR A 195 -16.95 12.84 -0.58
N ALA A 196 -15.69 13.13 -0.22
CA ALA A 196 -15.01 12.45 0.87
C ALA A 196 -13.97 13.30 1.60
N VAL A 197 -13.62 12.88 2.82
CA VAL A 197 -12.48 13.40 3.60
C VAL A 197 -11.72 12.22 4.20
N LEU A 198 -10.41 12.19 3.98
CA LEU A 198 -9.49 11.26 4.63
C LEU A 198 -9.11 11.79 6.01
N VAL A 199 -8.95 10.87 6.97
CA VAL A 199 -8.43 11.15 8.30
C VAL A 199 -7.12 10.41 8.45
N ARG A 200 -6.03 11.15 8.68
CA ARG A 200 -4.67 10.60 8.69
C ARG A 200 -4.53 9.44 9.67
N ASN A 201 -3.90 8.35 9.27
CA ASN A 201 -3.68 7.16 10.11
C ASN A 201 -4.98 6.54 10.69
N HIS A 202 -6.12 6.78 10.06
CA HIS A 202 -7.43 6.37 10.56
C HIS A 202 -8.28 5.75 9.44
N GLY A 203 -8.68 6.53 8.44
CA GLY A 203 -9.61 6.06 7.43
C GLY A 203 -10.26 7.18 6.62
N ILE A 204 -11.49 6.98 6.18
CA ILE A 204 -12.21 7.92 5.30
C ILE A 204 -13.68 8.07 5.68
N TYR A 205 -14.22 9.26 5.44
CA TYR A 205 -15.65 9.56 5.41
C TYR A 205 -16.07 9.85 3.97
N VAL A 206 -17.07 9.13 3.46
CA VAL A 206 -17.60 9.26 2.09
C VAL A 206 -19.11 9.49 2.16
N TRP A 207 -19.65 10.42 1.37
CA TRP A 207 -21.09 10.68 1.32
C TRP A 207 -21.61 10.75 -0.12
N GLY A 208 -22.89 10.44 -0.28
CA GLY A 208 -23.60 10.53 -1.57
C GLY A 208 -25.03 11.01 -1.37
N ASP A 209 -25.72 11.32 -2.46
CA ASP A 209 -27.12 11.74 -2.44
C ASP A 209 -28.10 10.63 -1.98
N SER A 210 -27.61 9.39 -2.02
CA SER A 210 -28.26 8.11 -1.74
C SER A 210 -27.21 7.11 -1.23
N TRP A 211 -27.64 6.00 -0.65
CA TRP A 211 -26.74 4.92 -0.22
C TRP A 211 -26.01 4.27 -1.40
N ILE A 212 -26.64 4.22 -2.58
CA ILE A 212 -26.06 3.67 -3.81
C ILE A 212 -24.87 4.53 -4.22
N SER A 213 -25.10 5.84 -4.37
CA SER A 213 -24.04 6.80 -4.69
C SER A 213 -22.91 6.78 -3.65
N ALA A 214 -23.24 6.81 -2.35
CA ALA A 214 -22.24 6.76 -1.29
C ALA A 214 -21.37 5.48 -1.38
N LYS A 215 -21.99 4.32 -1.57
CA LYS A 215 -21.30 3.03 -1.69
C LYS A 215 -20.44 2.95 -2.94
N THR A 216 -20.97 3.31 -4.12
CA THR A 216 -20.23 3.28 -5.38
C THR A 216 -19.01 4.20 -5.33
N GLN A 217 -19.17 5.41 -4.78
CA GLN A 217 -18.04 6.32 -4.60
C GLN A 217 -17.02 5.77 -3.59
N ALA A 218 -17.47 5.15 -2.49
CA ALA A 218 -16.56 4.51 -1.53
C ALA A 218 -15.73 3.41 -2.20
N GLU A 219 -16.34 2.55 -3.03
CA GLU A 219 -15.62 1.53 -3.80
C GLU A 219 -14.58 2.15 -4.74
N CYS A 220 -14.94 3.24 -5.42
CA CYS A 220 -14.02 3.98 -6.30
C CYS A 220 -12.87 4.61 -5.51
N TYR A 221 -13.13 5.25 -4.38
CA TYR A 221 -12.10 5.81 -3.51
C TYR A 221 -11.14 4.73 -3.01
N HIS A 222 -11.67 3.64 -2.45
CA HIS A 222 -10.86 2.52 -1.98
C HIS A 222 -10.00 1.91 -3.10
N TYR A 223 -10.56 1.74 -4.30
CA TYR A 223 -9.79 1.31 -5.47
C TYR A 223 -8.66 2.30 -5.82
N LEU A 224 -8.95 3.60 -5.85
CA LEU A 224 -7.98 4.63 -6.24
C LEU A 224 -6.84 4.75 -5.21
N PHE A 225 -7.13 4.58 -3.92
CA PHE A 225 -6.08 4.53 -2.88
C PHE A 225 -5.20 3.29 -3.02
N ASP A 226 -5.79 2.12 -3.22
CA ASP A 226 -5.04 0.87 -3.45
C ASP A 226 -4.19 0.95 -4.74
N ALA A 227 -4.74 1.53 -5.81
CA ALA A 227 -4.01 1.79 -7.05
C ALA A 227 -2.83 2.75 -6.82
N ALA A 228 -3.02 3.85 -6.09
CA ALA A 228 -1.94 4.79 -5.76
C ALA A 228 -0.84 4.11 -4.93
N LEU A 229 -1.20 3.31 -3.92
CA LEU A 229 -0.23 2.54 -3.12
C LEU A 229 0.56 1.55 -3.97
N LYS A 230 -0.11 0.84 -4.89
CA LYS A 230 0.54 -0.11 -5.81
C LYS A 230 1.44 0.60 -6.81
N LEU A 231 1.00 1.71 -7.40
CA LEU A 231 1.81 2.54 -8.29
C LEU A 231 3.05 3.07 -7.55
N HIS A 232 2.88 3.59 -6.33
CA HIS A 232 3.98 4.02 -5.48
C HIS A 232 4.99 2.89 -5.23
N ASN A 233 4.51 1.69 -4.89
CA ASN A 233 5.37 0.52 -4.66
C ASN A 233 6.12 0.07 -5.92
N LEU A 234 5.56 0.32 -7.11
CA LEU A 234 6.21 0.09 -8.40
C LEU A 234 7.11 1.27 -8.83
N GLY A 235 7.23 2.32 -8.02
CA GLY A 235 8.01 3.52 -8.36
C GLY A 235 7.34 4.43 -9.38
N LEU A 236 6.01 4.36 -9.53
CA LEU A 236 5.22 5.13 -10.50
C LEU A 236 4.39 6.24 -9.82
N ASP A 237 4.33 7.40 -10.46
CA ASP A 237 3.65 8.60 -9.98
C ASP A 237 2.18 8.61 -10.39
N TRP A 238 1.31 8.24 -9.45
CA TRP A 238 -0.15 8.23 -9.64
C TRP A 238 -0.75 9.62 -9.87
N SER A 239 -0.02 10.70 -9.56
CA SER A 239 -0.49 12.08 -9.76
C SER A 239 -0.27 12.60 -11.18
N THR A 240 0.44 11.86 -12.04
CA THR A 240 0.71 12.27 -13.42
C THR A 240 -0.14 11.50 -14.44
N PRO A 241 -0.57 12.12 -15.56
CA PRO A 241 -1.37 11.46 -16.58
C PRO A 241 -0.76 10.19 -17.19
N ILE A 242 0.56 10.11 -17.24
CA ILE A 242 1.30 8.99 -17.85
C ILE A 242 1.67 7.91 -16.83
N HIS A 243 1.43 8.15 -15.54
CA HIS A 243 1.88 7.30 -14.44
C HIS A 243 3.35 6.88 -14.58
N GLY A 244 4.20 7.84 -14.98
CA GLY A 244 5.63 7.63 -15.19
C GLY A 244 6.38 7.44 -13.86
N PRO A 245 7.70 7.27 -13.89
CA PRO A 245 8.48 7.10 -12.67
C PRO A 245 8.30 8.25 -11.66
N LEU A 246 8.23 7.94 -10.37
CA LEU A 246 8.19 8.94 -9.29
C LEU A 246 9.41 9.86 -9.37
N HIS A 247 9.16 11.11 -9.72
CA HIS A 247 10.17 12.15 -9.61
C HIS A 247 10.31 12.51 -8.13
N ASN A 248 11.41 12.13 -7.49
CA ASN A 248 11.72 12.57 -6.13
C ASN A 248 11.57 14.10 -6.03
N PHE A 249 10.57 14.57 -5.27
CA PHE A 249 10.45 15.95 -4.84
C PHE A 249 11.67 16.31 -3.98
N LYS A 250 12.74 16.78 -4.63
CA LYS A 250 13.72 17.68 -4.00
C LYS A 250 13.49 19.06 -4.60
N GLY A 251 13.51 20.06 -3.71
CA GLY A 251 13.00 21.40 -3.95
C GLY A 251 13.43 22.02 -5.28
N TYR A 252 12.51 22.84 -5.80
CA TYR A 252 12.75 23.97 -6.70
C TYR A 252 13.93 23.79 -7.68
N GLU A 253 13.62 23.47 -8.93
CA GLU A 253 14.18 24.27 -10.01
C GLU A 253 13.32 24.22 -11.28
N VAL A 254 12.70 25.37 -11.51
CA VAL A 254 12.07 25.78 -12.76
C VAL A 254 13.12 25.80 -13.84
N THR A 255 12.92 25.03 -14.91
CA THR A 255 13.58 25.29 -16.19
C THR A 255 12.58 25.97 -17.12
N SER A 256 12.65 27.29 -17.21
CA SER A 256 12.28 27.98 -18.45
C SER A 256 13.17 29.20 -18.64
N ARG A 257 13.79 29.26 -19.83
CA ARG A 257 14.60 30.38 -20.30
C ARG A 257 13.72 31.62 -20.44
N GLY A 258 14.08 32.71 -19.77
CA GLY A 258 13.43 34.01 -19.97
C GLY A 258 13.89 35.09 -18.98
N GLN A 259 14.96 35.81 -19.35
CA GLN A 259 15.33 37.19 -18.97
C GLN A 259 14.87 37.79 -17.61
N ILE A 260 15.88 38.03 -16.76
CA ILE A 260 16.18 39.24 -15.95
C ILE A 260 14.99 40.14 -15.53
N ALA A 261 14.66 40.10 -14.23
CA ALA A 261 14.48 41.32 -13.42
C ALA A 261 14.57 40.99 -11.92
N SER A 262 15.39 41.77 -11.22
CA SER A 262 15.68 41.70 -9.79
C SER A 262 14.54 42.19 -8.91
N VAL A 263 14.29 41.52 -7.77
CA VAL A 263 13.93 42.22 -6.53
C VAL A 263 14.64 41.53 -5.35
N LYS A 264 15.44 42.33 -4.64
CA LYS A 264 16.16 42.00 -3.41
C LYS A 264 15.26 42.24 -2.18
N ALA A 265 15.61 41.54 -1.10
CA ALA A 265 15.25 41.74 0.32
C ALA A 265 13.93 41.05 0.76
N ALA A 266 13.89 40.29 1.86
CA ALA A 266 14.63 40.43 3.11
C ALA A 266 15.08 39.10 3.75
N LEU A 267 16.11 39.23 4.58
CA LEU A 267 16.87 38.22 5.31
C LEU A 267 16.31 37.98 6.73
N GLN A 268 16.86 36.93 7.35
CA GLN A 268 16.97 36.60 8.79
C GLN A 268 15.80 35.77 9.35
N ASN A 269 16.00 34.69 10.10
CA ASN A 269 17.18 34.04 10.70
C ASN A 269 16.72 32.65 11.19
N GLY A 270 17.59 31.65 11.16
CA GLY A 270 17.34 30.38 11.83
C GLY A 270 18.38 29.33 11.43
N ASN A 271 19.49 29.30 12.18
CA ASN A 271 20.46 28.22 12.15
C ASN A 271 19.74 26.88 12.33
N HIS A 272 19.65 26.10 11.27
CA HIS A 272 19.52 24.66 11.37
C HIS A 272 20.82 24.07 10.87
N ASP A 273 21.61 23.55 11.80
CA ASP A 273 22.66 22.59 11.50
C ASP A 273 22.02 21.48 10.65
N THR A 274 22.33 21.49 9.36
CA THR A 274 21.85 20.48 8.42
C THR A 274 22.54 19.17 8.77
N VAL A 275 21.87 18.33 9.54
CA VAL A 275 22.24 16.93 9.68
C VAL A 275 22.25 16.34 8.26
N PRO A 276 23.38 15.83 7.74
CA PRO A 276 23.41 15.27 6.40
C PRO A 276 22.44 14.09 6.38
N SER A 277 21.38 14.23 5.58
CA SER A 277 20.42 13.17 5.39
C SER A 277 21.16 11.94 4.87
N ARG A 278 21.22 10.89 5.68
CA ARG A 278 21.90 9.63 5.39
C ARG A 278 21.03 8.78 4.45
N HIS A 279 20.72 9.31 3.27
CA HIS A 279 20.13 8.52 2.20
C HIS A 279 21.18 7.54 1.66
N CYS A 280 20.78 6.28 1.55
CA CYS A 280 21.58 5.23 0.96
C CYS A 280 20.78 4.58 -0.16
N ILE A 281 21.42 4.30 -1.29
CA ILE A 281 20.86 3.51 -2.39
C ILE A 281 21.39 2.10 -2.24
N ILE A 282 20.49 1.13 -2.20
CA ILE A 282 20.83 -0.29 -2.23
C ILE A 282 20.52 -0.79 -3.64
N LEU A 283 21.52 -1.32 -4.33
CA LEU A 283 21.40 -1.85 -5.68
C LEU A 283 21.55 -3.37 -5.64
N ASP A 284 20.67 -4.05 -6.37
CA ASP A 284 20.94 -5.42 -6.79
C ASP A 284 21.95 -5.42 -7.95
N ILE A 285 22.56 -6.56 -8.24
CA ILE A 285 23.48 -6.73 -9.38
C ILE A 285 22.70 -7.18 -10.61
N GLU A 286 22.02 -8.31 -10.51
CA GLU A 286 21.32 -8.96 -11.62
C GLU A 286 20.04 -8.19 -11.98
N GLY A 287 19.87 -7.84 -13.26
CA GLY A 287 18.72 -7.08 -13.75
C GLY A 287 18.68 -5.61 -13.34
N THR A 288 19.61 -5.15 -12.48
CA THR A 288 19.70 -3.76 -12.03
C THR A 288 20.96 -3.08 -12.55
N THR A 289 22.16 -3.58 -12.21
CA THR A 289 23.41 -3.02 -12.75
C THR A 289 23.90 -3.78 -13.97
N THR A 290 23.60 -5.07 -14.04
CA THR A 290 24.11 -5.99 -15.06
C THR A 290 22.94 -6.75 -15.71
N PRO A 291 22.94 -6.92 -17.05
CA PRO A 291 21.90 -7.70 -17.71
C PRO A 291 21.77 -9.10 -17.13
N ILE A 292 20.53 -9.58 -16.94
CA ILE A 292 20.24 -10.96 -16.51
C ILE A 292 20.91 -11.96 -17.45
N SER A 293 20.90 -11.66 -18.76
CA SER A 293 21.56 -12.47 -19.79
C SER A 293 23.06 -12.63 -19.56
N PHE A 294 23.75 -11.68 -18.93
CA PHE A 294 25.16 -11.84 -18.62
C PHE A 294 25.39 -12.94 -17.57
N VAL A 295 24.49 -13.06 -16.60
CA VAL A 295 24.57 -14.13 -15.58
C VAL A 295 24.27 -15.48 -16.24
N THR A 296 23.17 -15.57 -16.99
CA THR A 296 22.70 -16.83 -17.58
C THR A 296 23.54 -17.31 -18.75
N ASP A 297 24.00 -16.40 -19.61
CA ASP A 297 24.62 -16.73 -20.89
C ASP A 297 26.15 -16.64 -20.84
N VAL A 298 26.72 -16.03 -19.80
CA VAL A 298 28.18 -15.89 -19.64
C VAL A 298 28.66 -16.51 -18.34
N LEU A 299 28.18 -16.07 -17.17
CA LEU A 299 28.74 -16.52 -15.88
C LEU A 299 28.49 -18.02 -15.62
N PHE A 300 27.26 -18.51 -15.76
CA PHE A 300 26.99 -19.94 -15.54
C PHE A 300 27.71 -20.86 -16.54
N PRO A 301 27.69 -20.58 -17.86
CA PRO A 301 28.49 -21.35 -18.82
C PRO A 301 29.99 -21.31 -18.50
N TYR A 302 30.54 -20.14 -18.13
CA TYR A 302 31.95 -20.03 -17.77
C TYR A 302 32.31 -20.91 -16.57
N ALA A 303 31.49 -20.92 -15.52
CA ALA A 303 31.74 -21.76 -14.35
C ALA A 303 31.73 -23.25 -14.70
N ARG A 304 30.74 -23.68 -15.51
CA ARG A 304 30.65 -25.06 -16.01
C ARG A 304 31.89 -25.44 -16.81
N ASP A 305 32.33 -24.60 -17.74
CA ASP A 305 33.41 -24.95 -18.66
C ASP A 305 34.80 -24.88 -18.01
N ASN A 306 34.93 -24.17 -16.87
CA ASN A 306 36.20 -23.96 -16.19
C ASN A 306 36.34 -24.67 -14.83
N VAL A 307 35.31 -25.34 -14.32
CA VAL A 307 35.36 -26.03 -13.02
C VAL A 307 36.55 -26.99 -12.89
N ARG A 308 36.80 -27.80 -13.92
CA ARG A 308 37.93 -28.73 -13.98
C ARG A 308 39.28 -28.01 -13.89
N LYS A 309 39.47 -27.00 -14.74
CA LYS A 309 40.70 -26.20 -14.80
C LYS A 309 40.97 -25.56 -13.44
N HIS A 310 39.94 -24.97 -12.83
CA HIS A 310 40.02 -24.36 -11.49
C HIS A 310 40.46 -25.39 -10.46
N LEU A 311 39.72 -26.48 -10.28
CA LEU A 311 40.03 -27.53 -9.30
C LEU A 311 41.44 -28.11 -9.48
N ILE A 312 41.91 -28.35 -10.71
CA ILE A 312 43.29 -28.84 -10.95
C ILE A 312 44.32 -27.83 -10.47
N SER A 313 44.12 -26.55 -10.80
CA SER A 313 45.07 -25.47 -10.53
C SER A 313 45.12 -25.05 -9.06
N THR A 314 43.99 -25.12 -8.36
CA THR A 314 43.85 -24.63 -6.98
C THR A 314 43.70 -25.75 -5.96
N TYR A 315 43.74 -27.03 -6.37
CA TYR A 315 43.50 -28.18 -5.46
C TYR A 315 44.23 -28.10 -4.12
N GLY A 316 45.48 -27.65 -4.11
CA GLY A 316 46.29 -27.57 -2.90
C GLY A 316 45.97 -26.37 -1.99
N SER A 317 45.08 -25.47 -2.39
CA SER A 317 44.70 -24.32 -1.59
C SER A 317 43.67 -24.69 -0.52
N GLU A 318 43.74 -24.04 0.63
CA GLU A 318 42.79 -24.22 1.73
C GLU A 318 41.34 -23.92 1.28
N GLU A 319 41.16 -22.85 0.50
CA GLU A 319 39.85 -22.45 -0.05
C GLU A 319 39.23 -23.54 -0.93
N THR A 320 40.01 -24.14 -1.83
CA THR A 320 39.51 -25.22 -2.70
C THR A 320 39.24 -26.50 -1.92
N GLN A 321 40.06 -26.79 -0.90
CA GLN A 321 39.82 -27.94 -0.04
C GLN A 321 38.52 -27.81 0.77
N ASP A 322 38.15 -26.59 1.17
CA ASP A 322 36.88 -26.34 1.86
C ASP A 322 35.68 -26.45 0.90
N ASP A 323 35.80 -25.97 -0.33
CA ASP A 323 34.80 -26.21 -1.38
C ASP A 323 34.59 -27.71 -1.62
N ILE A 324 35.69 -28.47 -1.75
CA ILE A 324 35.67 -29.92 -1.95
C ILE A 324 34.93 -30.60 -0.80
N LYS A 325 35.25 -30.28 0.46
CA LYS A 325 34.56 -30.86 1.63
C LYS A 325 33.05 -30.61 1.59
N LEU A 326 32.63 -29.38 1.28
CA LEU A 326 31.22 -29.01 1.21
C LEU A 326 30.50 -29.72 0.06
N LEU A 327 31.14 -29.84 -1.10
CA LEU A 327 30.62 -30.59 -2.24
C LEU A 327 30.54 -32.09 -1.94
N CYS A 328 31.54 -32.67 -1.29
CA CYS A 328 31.52 -34.06 -0.85
C CYS A 328 30.36 -34.35 0.09
N ALA A 329 30.12 -33.48 1.07
CA ALA A 329 28.97 -33.58 1.97
C ALA A 329 27.64 -33.52 1.20
N GLN A 330 27.49 -32.54 0.29
CA GLN A 330 26.28 -32.41 -0.51
C GLN A 330 26.04 -33.62 -1.43
N VAL A 331 27.09 -34.13 -2.08
CA VAL A 331 26.98 -35.27 -2.99
C VAL A 331 26.63 -36.54 -2.21
N LYS A 332 27.14 -36.70 -0.98
CA LYS A 332 26.74 -37.80 -0.11
C LYS A 332 25.23 -37.74 0.20
N ASP A 333 24.73 -36.59 0.61
CA ASP A 333 23.30 -36.39 0.87
C ASP A 333 22.45 -36.64 -0.40
N ASP A 334 22.94 -36.20 -1.56
CA ASP A 334 22.27 -36.40 -2.84
C ASP A 334 22.19 -37.89 -3.24
N LEU A 335 23.26 -38.67 -2.98
CA LEU A 335 23.28 -40.10 -3.22
C LEU A 335 22.32 -40.85 -2.29
N GLU A 336 22.25 -40.46 -1.02
CA GLU A 336 21.30 -41.01 -0.05
C GLU A 336 19.84 -40.72 -0.45
N GLN A 337 19.59 -39.55 -1.06
CA GLN A 337 18.28 -39.15 -1.56
C GLN A 337 17.96 -39.64 -2.98
N GLY A 338 18.91 -40.32 -3.64
CA GLY A 338 18.72 -40.85 -5.00
C GLY A 338 18.57 -39.76 -6.08
N VAL A 339 19.23 -38.62 -5.91
CA VAL A 339 19.18 -37.51 -6.87
C VAL A 339 19.81 -37.95 -8.21
N PRO A 340 19.08 -37.81 -9.34
CA PRO A 340 19.62 -38.18 -10.65
C PRO A 340 20.86 -37.36 -11.03
N GLY A 341 21.91 -38.04 -11.51
CA GLY A 341 23.16 -37.41 -11.95
C GLY A 341 24.25 -37.31 -10.89
N SER A 342 23.96 -37.69 -9.64
CA SER A 342 24.98 -37.75 -8.59
C SER A 342 25.85 -38.99 -8.72
N VAL A 343 27.18 -38.83 -8.63
CA VAL A 343 28.15 -39.92 -8.68
C VAL A 343 28.98 -39.97 -7.39
N PRO A 344 29.33 -41.17 -6.88
CA PRO A 344 30.17 -41.31 -5.70
C PRO A 344 31.51 -40.60 -5.88
N ILE A 345 31.94 -39.86 -4.86
CA ILE A 345 33.27 -39.26 -4.82
C ILE A 345 34.21 -40.26 -4.13
N PRO A 346 35.35 -40.61 -4.75
CA PRO A 346 36.36 -41.47 -4.14
C PRO A 346 36.88 -40.90 -2.80
N PRO A 347 37.30 -41.77 -1.87
CA PRO A 347 37.95 -41.32 -0.63
C PRO A 347 39.26 -40.54 -0.90
N ASP A 348 39.70 -39.73 0.06
CA ASP A 348 40.86 -38.81 -0.10
C ASP A 348 42.19 -39.52 -0.44
N ASP A 349 42.28 -40.84 -0.26
CA ASP A 349 43.43 -41.68 -0.64
C ASP A 349 43.38 -42.17 -2.10
N ALA A 350 42.24 -42.06 -2.77
CA ALA A 350 42.13 -42.17 -4.21
C ALA A 350 42.73 -40.91 -4.84
N GLY A 351 43.64 -41.07 -5.80
CA GLY A 351 44.47 -39.99 -6.31
C GLY A 351 43.68 -38.73 -6.72
N LYS A 352 44.31 -37.56 -6.54
CA LYS A 352 43.78 -36.22 -6.85
C LYS A 352 42.91 -36.16 -8.11
N ASP A 353 43.37 -36.77 -9.20
CA ASP A 353 42.68 -36.69 -10.50
C ASP A 353 41.32 -37.37 -10.46
N GLU A 354 41.18 -38.52 -9.79
CA GLU A 354 39.90 -39.25 -9.69
C GLU A 354 38.85 -38.50 -8.86
N VAL A 355 39.30 -37.82 -7.80
CA VAL A 355 38.45 -36.95 -6.97
C VAL A 355 37.94 -35.77 -7.81
N ILE A 356 38.82 -35.12 -8.57
CA ILE A 356 38.44 -34.00 -9.45
C ILE A 356 37.44 -34.45 -10.52
N GLU A 357 37.67 -35.56 -11.20
CA GLU A 357 36.75 -36.10 -12.22
C GLU A 357 35.33 -36.27 -11.67
N SER A 358 35.22 -36.84 -10.47
CA SER A 358 33.95 -37.13 -9.81
C SER A 358 33.25 -35.83 -9.38
N LEU A 359 33.99 -34.86 -8.87
CA LEU A 359 33.46 -33.54 -8.52
C LEU A 359 32.97 -32.76 -9.74
N VAL A 360 33.75 -32.76 -10.84
CA VAL A 360 33.36 -32.10 -12.10
C VAL A 360 32.05 -32.68 -12.61
N THR A 361 31.93 -34.01 -12.63
CA THR A 361 30.70 -34.69 -13.08
C THR A 361 29.48 -34.28 -12.25
N ASN A 362 29.61 -34.26 -10.91
CA ASN A 362 28.54 -33.85 -10.02
C ASN A 362 28.17 -32.36 -10.22
N VAL A 363 29.16 -31.47 -10.31
CA VAL A 363 28.94 -30.03 -10.49
C VAL A 363 28.26 -29.75 -11.83
N GLU A 364 28.69 -30.40 -12.92
CA GLU A 364 28.04 -30.27 -14.23
C GLU A 364 26.57 -30.72 -14.18
N ALA A 365 26.28 -31.84 -13.50
CA ALA A 365 24.91 -32.31 -13.30
C ALA A 365 24.08 -31.32 -12.47
N MET A 366 24.64 -30.75 -11.40
CA MET A 366 23.96 -29.76 -10.56
C MET A 366 23.66 -28.47 -11.33
N ILE A 367 24.60 -27.97 -12.15
CA ILE A 367 24.41 -26.79 -12.99
C ILE A 367 23.35 -27.06 -14.07
N LYS A 368 23.42 -28.23 -14.74
CA LYS A 368 22.46 -28.61 -15.79
C LYS A 368 21.02 -28.71 -15.25
N ALA A 369 20.87 -29.11 -14.00
CA ALA A 369 19.58 -29.20 -13.32
C ALA A 369 19.15 -27.91 -12.60
N ASP A 370 19.88 -26.79 -12.79
CA ASP A 370 19.62 -25.49 -12.14
C ASP A 370 19.43 -25.60 -10.61
N ARG A 371 20.28 -26.41 -9.96
CA ARG A 371 20.15 -26.70 -8.53
C ARG A 371 20.70 -25.55 -7.68
N LYS A 372 19.86 -25.00 -6.81
CA LYS A 372 20.18 -23.91 -5.89
C LYS A 372 20.87 -24.40 -4.61
N ILE A 373 22.13 -24.83 -4.74
CA ILE A 373 22.92 -25.43 -3.65
C ILE A 373 23.98 -24.46 -3.13
N THR A 374 24.11 -24.33 -1.82
CA THR A 374 25.11 -23.45 -1.18
C THR A 374 26.55 -23.82 -1.54
N ALA A 375 26.90 -25.11 -1.51
CA ALA A 375 28.24 -25.60 -1.88
C ALA A 375 28.59 -25.26 -3.35
N LEU A 376 27.63 -25.45 -4.27
CA LEU A 376 27.81 -25.11 -5.68
C LEU A 376 28.06 -23.61 -5.88
N LYS A 377 27.24 -22.76 -5.26
CA LYS A 377 27.36 -21.29 -5.37
C LYS A 377 28.71 -20.79 -4.89
N GLN A 378 29.26 -21.39 -3.85
CA GLN A 378 30.57 -21.02 -3.31
C GLN A 378 31.69 -21.28 -4.33
N LEU A 379 31.74 -22.52 -4.84
CA LEU A 379 32.70 -22.90 -5.88
C LEU A 379 32.55 -22.05 -7.14
N GLN A 380 31.31 -21.79 -7.60
CA GLN A 380 31.05 -20.91 -8.75
C GLN A 380 31.63 -19.51 -8.52
N GLY A 381 31.47 -18.95 -7.32
CA GLY A 381 32.07 -17.68 -6.93
C GLY A 381 33.60 -17.65 -7.05
N HIS A 382 34.27 -18.73 -6.63
CA HIS A 382 35.72 -18.85 -6.74
C HIS A 382 36.20 -19.00 -8.19
N ILE A 383 35.47 -19.79 -9.00
CA ILE A 383 35.76 -19.92 -10.44
C ILE A 383 35.60 -18.56 -11.15
N TRP A 384 34.53 -17.81 -10.88
CA TRP A 384 34.34 -16.48 -11.45
C TRP A 384 35.43 -15.51 -11.02
N ARG A 385 35.85 -15.56 -9.75
CA ARG A 385 36.96 -14.74 -9.25
C ARG A 385 38.23 -14.97 -10.08
N THR A 386 38.61 -16.24 -10.28
CA THR A 386 39.75 -16.61 -11.14
C THR A 386 39.58 -16.07 -12.57
N GLY A 387 38.37 -16.16 -13.13
CA GLY A 387 38.08 -15.65 -14.48
C GLY A 387 38.24 -14.14 -14.60
N PHE A 388 37.78 -13.37 -13.62
CA PHE A 388 37.96 -11.91 -13.59
C PHE A 388 39.43 -11.51 -13.37
N GLU A 389 40.15 -12.19 -12.48
CA GLU A 389 41.58 -11.93 -12.21
C GLU A 389 42.45 -12.21 -13.44
N ASN A 390 42.15 -13.28 -14.17
CA ASN A 390 42.85 -13.64 -15.41
C ASN A 390 42.36 -12.85 -16.63
N LYS A 391 41.39 -11.94 -16.47
CA LYS A 391 40.75 -11.18 -17.56
C LYS A 391 40.09 -12.06 -18.64
N GLU A 392 39.73 -13.29 -18.29
CA GLU A 392 38.92 -14.18 -19.12
C GLU A 392 37.43 -13.79 -19.04
N LEU A 393 37.02 -13.18 -17.92
CA LEU A 393 35.72 -12.54 -17.74
C LEU A 393 35.87 -11.01 -17.64
N GLN A 394 34.94 -10.29 -18.26
CA GLN A 394 34.80 -8.85 -18.11
C GLN A 394 33.37 -8.52 -17.70
N GLY A 395 33.23 -7.73 -16.63
CA GLY A 395 31.92 -7.33 -16.12
C GLY A 395 31.22 -6.41 -17.12
N VAL A 396 29.94 -6.67 -17.37
CA VAL A 396 29.07 -5.82 -18.18
C VAL A 396 28.09 -5.11 -17.25
N VAL A 397 27.90 -3.82 -17.47
CA VAL A 397 26.85 -3.03 -16.82
C VAL A 397 26.04 -2.28 -17.87
N PHE A 398 24.81 -1.89 -17.54
CA PHE A 398 24.04 -1.00 -18.43
C PHE A 398 24.73 0.35 -18.59
N ASP A 399 24.54 0.99 -19.75
CA ASP A 399 25.25 2.22 -20.14
C ASP A 399 25.06 3.38 -19.14
N ASP A 400 23.90 3.43 -18.48
CA ASP A 400 23.53 4.46 -17.51
C ASP A 400 24.10 4.22 -16.10
N VAL A 401 24.54 3.00 -15.77
CA VAL A 401 24.97 2.62 -14.42
C VAL A 401 26.19 3.41 -13.97
N ALA A 402 27.19 3.57 -14.84
CA ALA A 402 28.41 4.29 -14.51
C ALA A 402 28.14 5.78 -14.22
N GLU A 403 27.23 6.40 -14.99
CA GLU A 403 26.84 7.80 -14.79
C GLU A 403 26.00 7.97 -13.53
N ALA A 404 25.06 7.05 -13.27
CA ALA A 404 24.21 7.05 -12.08
C ALA A 404 25.06 6.93 -10.80
N LEU A 405 25.99 5.97 -10.75
CA LEU A 405 26.89 5.78 -9.61
C LEU A 405 27.75 7.02 -9.34
N LYS A 406 28.33 7.63 -10.39
CA LYS A 406 29.11 8.87 -10.29
C LYS A 406 28.25 10.02 -9.75
N LYS A 407 27.03 10.17 -10.27
CA LYS A 407 26.08 11.20 -9.84
C LYS A 407 25.68 11.03 -8.38
N TRP A 408 25.35 9.83 -7.94
CA TRP A 408 24.98 9.57 -6.56
C TRP A 408 26.14 9.82 -5.60
N HIS A 409 27.35 9.37 -5.96
CA HIS A 409 28.55 9.62 -5.18
C HIS A 409 28.87 11.12 -5.06
N ALA A 410 28.81 11.87 -6.17
CA ALA A 410 29.04 13.32 -6.16
C ALA A 410 28.03 14.10 -5.30
N ASN A 411 26.81 13.55 -5.13
CA ASN A 411 25.77 14.13 -4.29
C ASN A 411 25.84 13.67 -2.83
N GLY A 412 26.91 12.99 -2.41
CA GLY A 412 27.09 12.52 -1.03
C GLY A 412 26.15 11.37 -0.63
N ILE A 413 25.55 10.68 -1.60
CA ILE A 413 24.65 9.54 -1.35
C ILE A 413 25.50 8.28 -1.22
N LYS A 414 25.29 7.54 -0.13
CA LYS A 414 25.95 6.24 0.05
C LYS A 414 25.32 5.23 -0.92
N VAL A 415 26.14 4.51 -1.69
CA VAL A 415 25.67 3.40 -2.53
C VAL A 415 26.18 2.10 -1.94
N ILE A 416 25.28 1.12 -1.80
CA ILE A 416 25.56 -0.23 -1.33
C ILE A 416 25.11 -1.20 -2.42
N ILE A 417 25.99 -2.11 -2.82
CA ILE A 417 25.61 -3.23 -3.69
C ILE A 417 25.26 -4.41 -2.79
N LEU A 418 24.03 -4.90 -2.91
CA LEU A 418 23.56 -6.09 -2.23
C LEU A 418 23.68 -7.27 -3.19
N ALA A 419 24.49 -8.26 -2.81
CA ALA A 419 24.53 -9.56 -3.48
C ALA A 419 23.88 -10.58 -2.55
N HIS A 420 22.79 -11.21 -2.99
CA HIS A 420 22.20 -12.33 -2.27
C HIS A 420 23.16 -13.53 -2.33
N LYS A 421 23.70 -13.94 -1.17
CA LYS A 421 24.45 -15.20 -1.04
C LYS A 421 23.49 -16.39 -1.20
#